data_AF-X0S7V9-F1
#
_entry.id   AF-X0S7V9-F1
#
_cell.length_a   1.000
_cell.length_b   1.000
_cell.length_c   1.000
_cell.angle_alpha   90.00
_cell.angle_beta   90.00
_cell.angle_gamma   90.00
#
_symmetry.space_group_name_H-M   'P 1'
#
loop_
_entity.id
_entity.type
_entity.pdbx_description
1 polymer ?
#
loop_
_entity_poly.entity_id
_entity_poly.type
_entity_poly.pdbx_seq_one_letter_code
_entity_poly.pdbx_strand_id
1 'polypeptide(L)' 'MSENNFIEEIKDEEIKFIADRMLGKLVKWLRILGFDTTYPSFDDDLSLILTARQEGRI' A
#
# COMPACT_ATOMS: atom_id res chain seq x y z
N MET A 1 -39.48 0.22 -4.64
CA MET A 1 -38.53 0.80 -5.60
C MET A 1 -37.48 1.55 -4.78
N SER A 2 -36.56 0.82 -4.12
CA SER A 2 -35.59 1.40 -3.17
C SER A 2 -34.57 0.36 -2.64
N GLU A 3 -33.98 -0.48 -3.50
CA GLU A 3 -32.98 -1.48 -3.03
C GLU A 3 -31.61 -1.36 -3.71
N ASN A 4 -31.43 -0.49 -4.71
CA ASN A 4 -30.21 -0.46 -5.52
C ASN A 4 -29.11 0.50 -5.05
N ASN A 5 -29.28 1.19 -3.91
CA ASN A 5 -28.31 2.19 -3.43
C ASN A 5 -27.46 1.74 -2.22
N PHE A 6 -27.68 0.52 -1.69
CA PHE A 6 -26.99 0.08 -0.46
C PHE A 6 -25.71 -0.74 -0.72
N ILE A 7 -25.41 -1.06 -1.98
CA ILE A 7 -24.29 -1.94 -2.37
C ILE A 7 -23.04 -1.14 -2.78
N GLU A 8 -23.10 0.19 -2.87
CA GLU A 8 -21.95 1.02 -3.29
C GLU A 8 -20.99 1.43 -2.15
N GLU A 9 -21.27 1.12 -0.89
CA GLU A 9 -20.50 1.65 0.25
C GLU A 9 -19.92 0.56 1.18
N ILE A 10 -19.20 -0.40 0.61
CA ILE A 10 -18.09 -1.06 1.31
C ILE A 10 -16.90 -1.05 0.34
N LYS A 11 -16.24 0.11 0.22
CA LYS A 11 -14.89 0.14 -0.33
C LYS A 11 -13.96 -0.37 0.76
N ASP A 12 -13.59 -1.64 0.68
CA ASP A 12 -12.37 -2.09 1.34
C ASP A 12 -11.23 -1.20 0.81
N GLU A 13 -10.74 -0.27 1.63
CA GLU A 13 -9.54 0.49 1.28
C GLU A 13 -8.40 -0.52 1.15
N GLU A 14 -8.00 -0.77 -0.10
CA GLU A 14 -6.96 -1.73 -0.42
C GLU A 14 -5.66 -1.30 0.28
N ILE A 15 -5.15 -2.17 1.16
CA ILE A 15 -3.94 -1.90 1.93
C ILE A 15 -2.75 -1.82 0.99
N LYS A 16 -2.03 -0.68 1.05
CA LYS A 16 -0.81 -0.42 0.28
C LYS A 16 0.39 -0.41 1.21
N PHE A 17 1.49 -1.00 0.75
CA PHE A 17 2.74 -1.08 1.47
C PHE A 17 3.83 -0.23 0.81
N ILE A 18 4.73 0.26 1.64
CA ILE A 18 6.04 0.78 1.24
C ILE A 18 7.11 0.13 2.11
N ALA A 19 8.19 -0.33 1.47
CA ALA A 19 9.23 -1.05 2.18
C ALA A 19 10.61 -0.52 1.83
N ASP A 20 11.46 -0.40 2.85
CA ASP A 20 12.87 -0.04 2.70
C ASP A 20 13.68 -1.12 1.97
N ARG A 21 14.81 -0.72 1.37
CA ARG A 21 15.76 -1.56 0.63
C ARG A 21 16.25 -2.77 1.42
N MET A 22 16.30 -2.69 2.74
CA MET A 22 16.68 -3.81 3.60
C MET A 22 15.65 -4.94 3.60
N LEU A 23 14.43 -4.70 3.13
CA LEU A 23 13.28 -5.62 3.20
C LEU A 23 12.95 -6.29 1.85
N GLY A 24 13.91 -6.43 0.94
CA GLY A 24 13.69 -6.98 -0.41
C GLY A 24 13.01 -8.36 -0.46
N LYS A 25 13.29 -9.25 0.51
CA LYS A 25 12.61 -10.56 0.60
C LYS A 25 11.13 -10.40 0.98
N LEU A 26 10.80 -9.46 1.85
CA LEU A 26 9.41 -9.18 2.26
C LEU A 26 8.61 -8.60 1.09
N VAL A 27 9.18 -7.64 0.37
CA VAL A 27 8.58 -7.03 -0.83
C VAL A 27 8.19 -8.09 -1.85
N LYS A 28 9.06 -9.08 -2.07
CA LYS A 28 8.79 -10.18 -2.98
C LYS A 28 7.54 -10.96 -2.57
N TRP A 29 7.40 -11.28 -1.28
CA TRP A 29 6.23 -12.02 -0.80
C TRP A 29 4.96 -11.17 -0.84
N LEU A 30 5.00 -9.90 -0.45
CA LEU A 30 3.85 -9.01 -0.51
C LEU A 30 3.28 -8.92 -1.93
N ARG A 31 4.15 -8.78 -2.94
CA ARG A 31 3.75 -8.77 -4.36
C ARG A 31 3.18 -10.11 -4.83
N ILE A 32 3.74 -11.23 -4.38
CA ILE A 32 3.20 -12.57 -4.71
C ILE A 32 1.79 -12.74 -4.13
N LEU A 33 1.54 -12.19 -2.94
CA LEU A 33 0.24 -12.23 -2.28
C LEU A 33 -0.76 -11.24 -2.89
N GLY A 34 -0.35 -10.40 -3.83
CA GLY A 34 -1.21 -9.45 -4.56
C GLY A 34 -1.33 -8.07 -3.93
N PHE A 35 -0.53 -7.74 -2.91
CA PHE A 35 -0.57 -6.41 -2.30
C PHE A 35 0.17 -5.37 -3.14
N ASP A 36 -0.40 -4.16 -3.25
CA ASP A 36 0.30 -2.98 -3.79
C ASP A 36 1.48 -2.65 -2.87
N THR A 37 2.71 -2.85 -3.36
CA THR A 37 3.94 -2.66 -2.58
C THR A 37 4.99 -1.86 -3.35
N THR A 38 5.25 -0.65 -2.87
CA THR A 38 6.33 0.23 -3.35
C THR A 38 7.65 -0.13 -2.67
N TYR A 39 8.71 -0.21 -3.48
CA TYR A 39 10.05 -0.54 -3.02
C TYR A 39 11.03 0.47 -3.61
N PRO A 40 11.16 1.64 -2.97
CA PRO A 40 11.97 2.72 -3.50
C PRO A 40 13.46 2.48 -3.28
N SER A 41 14.24 3.06 -4.18
CA SER A 41 15.70 3.00 -4.15
C SER A 41 16.31 4.29 -3.62
N PHE A 42 15.78 4.88 -2.56
CA PHE A 42 16.43 5.97 -1.81
C PHE A 42 16.95 5.45 -0.46
N ASP A 43 18.01 6.06 0.07
CA ASP A 43 18.71 5.63 1.31
C ASP A 43 18.29 6.46 2.54
N ASP A 44 17.32 7.37 2.36
CA ASP A 44 16.90 8.34 3.37
C ASP A 44 15.55 7.95 3.97
N ASP A 45 15.54 7.74 5.30
CA ASP A 45 14.36 7.37 6.08
C ASP A 45 13.26 8.43 5.99
N LEU A 46 13.63 9.71 5.95
CA LEU A 46 12.67 10.81 5.88
C LEU A 46 11.86 10.75 4.58
N SER A 47 12.54 10.52 3.46
CA SER A 47 11.92 10.35 2.15
C SER A 47 10.94 9.17 2.14
N LEU A 48 11.30 8.04 2.76
CA LEU A 48 10.42 6.87 2.91
C LEU A 48 9.14 7.21 3.68
N ILE A 49 9.27 7.87 4.83
CA ILE A 49 8.14 8.26 5.68
C ILE A 49 7.23 9.26 4.96
N LEU A 50 7.82 10.24 4.25
CA LEU A 50 7.04 11.24 3.51
C LEU A 50 6.26 10.60 2.36
N THR A 51 6.87 9.70 1.60
CA THR A 51 6.17 8.94 0.54
C THR A 51 5.05 8.08 1.13
N ALA A 52 5.30 7.38 2.25
CA ALA A 52 4.29 6.59 2.93
C ALA A 52 3.06 7.43 3.30
N ARG A 53 3.30 8.59 3.93
CA ARG A 53 2.26 9.53 4.35
C ARG A 53 1.49 10.12 3.16
N GLN A 54 2.20 10.50 2.10
CA GLN A 54 1.61 11.14 0.93
C GLN A 54 0.72 10.17 0.12
N GLU A 55 1.12 8.90 0.03
CA GLU A 55 0.40 7.89 -0.76
C GLU A 55 -0.58 7.03 0.07
N GLY A 56 -0.69 7.28 1.38
CA GLY A 56 -1.54 6.49 2.28
C GLY A 56 -1.06 5.05 2.41
N ARG A 57 0.26 4.82 2.40
CA ARG A 57 0.87 3.50 2.53
C ARG A 57 1.29 3.23 3.97
N ILE A 58 1.28 1.95 4.33
CA ILE A 58 1.86 1.41 5.57
C ILE A 58 3.31 1.01 5.32
#